data_AF-A0A927N604-F1
#
_entry.id   AF-A0A927N604-F1
#
_cell.length_a   1.000
_cell.length_b   1.000
_cell.length_c   1.000
_cell.angle_alpha   90.00
_cell.angle_beta   90.00
_cell.angle_gamma   90.00
#
_symmetry.space_group_name_H-M   'P 1'
#
loop_
_entity.id
_entity.type
_entity.pdbx_description
1 polymer ?
#
loop_
_entity_poly.entity_id
_entity_poly.type
_entity_poly.pdbx_seq_one_letter_code
_entity_poly.pdbx_strand_id
1 'polypeptide(L)' 'MKFEERIASLEEIAKKIENDNLSLEESIKLYEDGIKTARECVSYLNENKEKINNLTKQMEELFAGEDNEL' A
#
# COMPACT_ATOMS: atom_id res chain seq x y z
N MET A 1 0.03 8.53 9.19
CA MET A 1 0.14 7.08 9.44
C MET A 1 1.05 6.49 8.40
N LYS A 2 2.10 5.80 8.82
CA LYS A 2 3.06 5.12 7.93
C LYS A 2 2.40 3.88 7.29
N PHE A 3 2.99 3.34 6.22
CA PHE A 3 2.46 2.15 5.56
C PHE A 3 2.40 0.94 6.51
N GLU A 4 3.44 0.76 7.32
CA GLU A 4 3.58 -0.33 8.30
C GLU A 4 2.45 -0.28 9.34
N GLU A 5 2.03 0.91 9.74
CA GLU A 5 0.92 1.10 10.69
C GLU A 5 -0.43 0.76 10.04
N ARG A 6 -0.62 1.09 8.76
CA ARG A 6 -1.86 0.77 8.02
C ARG A 6 -2.00 -0.72 7.76
N ILE A 7 -0.92 -1.39 7.34
CA ILE A 7 -0.95 -2.83 7.09
C ILE A 7 -1.18 -3.60 8.40
N ALA A 8 -0.55 -3.19 9.50
CA ALA A 8 -0.80 -3.77 10.82
C ALA A 8 -2.27 -3.60 11.24
N SER A 9 -2.86 -2.41 11.00
CA SER A 9 -4.27 -2.16 11.29
C SER A 9 -5.20 -3.07 10.45
N LEU A 10 -4.86 -3.30 9.18
CA LEU A 10 -5.62 -4.19 8.31
C LEU A 10 -5.55 -5.65 8.79
N GLU A 11 -4.37 -6.11 9.22
CA GLU A 11 -4.21 -7.44 9.80
C GLU A 11 -5.01 -7.61 11.10
N GLU A 12 -5.07 -6.59 11.94
CA GLU A 12 -5.91 -6.61 13.15
C GLU A 12 -7.40 -6.68 12.81
N ILE A 13 -7.86 -5.94 11.79
CA ILE A 13 -9.24 -6.00 11.33
C ILE A 13 -9.56 -7.41 10.80
N ALA A 14 -8.68 -7.98 9.97
CA ALA A 14 -8.85 -9.33 9.46
C ALA A 14 -8.96 -10.37 10.58
N LYS A 15 -8.08 -10.31 11.59
CA LYS A 15 -8.14 -11.16 12.78
C LYS A 15 -9.44 -10.98 13.57
N LYS A 16 -9.97 -9.75 13.66
CA LYS A 16 -11.24 -9.50 14.35
C LYS A 16 -12.41 -10.11 13.60
N ILE A 17 -12.42 -10.04 12.26
CA ILE A 17 -13.47 -10.63 11.41
C ILE A 17 -13.56 -12.16 11.59
N GLU A 18 -12.45 -12.83 11.88
CA GLU A 18 -12.41 -14.28 12.15
C GLU A 18 -13.02 -14.69 13.50
N ASN A 19 -13.48 -13.74 14.33
CA ASN A 19 -14.11 -14.03 15.60
C ASN A 19 -15.60 -14.37 15.43
N ASP A 20 -15.97 -15.61 15.80
CA ASP A 20 -17.34 -16.14 15.70
C ASP A 20 -18.38 -15.42 16.59
N ASN A 21 -17.96 -14.52 17.50
CA ASN A 21 -18.84 -13.80 18.42
C ASN A 21 -19.21 -12.37 17.99
N LEU A 22 -18.93 -11.97 16.74
CA LEU A 22 -19.29 -10.64 16.25
C LEU A 22 -20.80 -10.52 15.98
N SER A 23 -21.38 -9.39 16.37
CA SER A 23 -22.71 -9.02 15.89
C SER A 23 -22.70 -8.72 14.38
N LEU A 24 -23.88 -8.70 13.77
CA LEU A 24 -24.02 -8.30 12.37
C LEU A 24 -23.55 -6.86 12.14
N GLU A 25 -23.93 -5.93 13.02
CA GLU A 25 -23.49 -4.53 12.92
C GLU A 25 -21.97 -4.39 13.07
N GLU A 26 -21.37 -5.13 14.01
CA GLU A 26 -19.92 -5.13 14.21
C GLU A 26 -19.18 -5.70 13.00
N SER A 27 -19.70 -6.78 12.42
CA SER A 27 -19.17 -7.39 11.21
C SER A 27 -19.20 -6.42 10.03
N ILE A 28 -20.32 -5.74 9.81
CA ILE A 28 -20.46 -4.73 8.74
C ILE A 28 -19.44 -3.61 8.93
N LYS A 29 -19.30 -3.09 10.15
CA LYS A 29 -18.35 -2.01 10.44
C LYS A 29 -16.90 -2.43 10.23
N LEU A 30 -16.51 -3.62 10.69
CA LEU A 30 -15.16 -4.16 10.48
C LEU A 30 -14.87 -4.36 8.99
N TYR A 31 -15.85 -4.79 8.20
CA TYR A 31 -15.71 -4.89 6.75
C TYR A 31 -15.51 -3.52 6.09
N GLU A 32 -16.29 -2.51 6.46
CA GLU A 32 -16.14 -1.14 5.94
C GLU A 32 -14.75 -0.56 6.27
N ASP A 33 -14.33 -0.70 7.53
CA ASP A 33 -13.01 -0.25 8.00
C ASP A 33 -11.87 -1.01 7.31
N GLY A 34 -12.05 -2.32 7.08
CA GLY A 34 -11.10 -3.16 6.35
C GLY A 34 -10.94 -2.73 4.89
N ILE A 35 -12.05 -2.51 4.18
CA ILE A 35 -12.03 -2.02 2.79
C ILE A 35 -11.34 -0.66 2.70
N LYS A 36 -11.66 0.26 3.62
CA LYS A 36 -11.04 1.58 3.65
C LYS A 36 -9.52 1.47 3.86
N THR A 37 -9.08 0.71 4.86
CA THR A 37 -7.67 0.56 5.19
C THR A 37 -6.89 -0.12 4.06
N ALA A 38 -7.48 -1.13 3.41
CA ALA A 38 -6.90 -1.79 2.25
C ALA A 38 -6.71 -0.83 1.07
N ARG A 39 -7.71 0.02 0.77
CA ARG A 39 -7.60 1.03 -0.29
C ARG A 39 -6.46 2.02 -0.03
N GLU A 40 -6.30 2.45 1.21
CA GLU A 40 -5.21 3.36 1.59
C GLU A 40 -3.83 2.70 1.41
N CYS A 41 -3.69 1.40 1.75
CA CYS A 41 -2.46 0.65 1.50
C CYS A 41 -2.14 0.55 0.00
N VAL A 42 -3.14 0.23 -0.82
CA VAL A 42 -2.97 0.14 -2.28
C VAL A 42 -2.58 1.50 -2.88
N SER A 43 -3.22 2.60 -2.46
CA SER A 43 -2.86 3.96 -2.92
C SER A 43 -1.41 4.27 -2.60
N TYR A 44 -0.98 4.03 -1.36
CA TYR A 44 0.39 4.27 -0.92
C TYR A 44 1.40 3.48 -1.78
N LEU A 45 1.14 2.20 -2.03
CA LEU A 45 2.02 1.37 -2.85
C LEU A 45 2.10 1.87 -4.29
N ASN A 46 0.98 2.28 -4.88
CA ASN A 46 0.95 2.82 -6.24
C ASN A 46 1.76 4.12 -6.36
N GLU A 47 1.54 5.07 -5.44
CA GLU A 47 2.26 6.35 -5.40
C GLU A 47 3.78 6.14 -5.28
N ASN A 48 4.20 5.23 -4.40
CA ASN A 48 5.62 4.96 -4.19
C ASN A 48 6.23 4.16 -5.35
N LYS A 49 5.48 3.26 -5.98
CA LYS A 49 5.94 2.55 -7.18
C LYS A 49 6.17 3.51 -8.34
N GLU A 50 5.26 4.46 -8.55
CA GLU A 50 5.43 5.51 -9.56
C GLU A 50 6.68 6.35 -9.30
N LYS A 51 6.90 6.75 -8.04
CA LYS A 51 8.11 7.48 -7.63
C LYS A 51 9.39 6.69 -7.93
N ILE A 52 9.42 5.39 -7.61
CA ILE A 52 10.56 4.52 -7.92
C ILE A 52 10.81 4.46 -9.43
N ASN A 53 9.76 4.23 -10.23
CA ASN A 53 9.89 4.18 -11.68
C ASN A 53 10.46 5.48 -12.26
N ASN A 54 10.00 6.64 -11.77
CA ASN A 54 10.51 7.94 -12.21
C ASN A 54 11.97 8.16 -11.84
N LEU A 55 12.40 7.69 -10.66
CA LEU A 55 13.80 7.75 -10.24
C LEU A 55 14.67 6.81 -11.08
N THR A 56 14.20 5.60 -11.38
CA THR A 56 14.89 4.66 -12.26
C THR A 56 15.09 5.25 -13.64
N LYS A 57 14.06 5.85 -14.24
CA LYS A 57 14.17 6.50 -15.57
C LYS A 57 15.19 7.65 -15.59
N GLN A 58 15.18 8.50 -14.55
CA GLN A 58 16.18 9.56 -14.41
C GLN A 58 17.60 9.00 -14.29
N MET A 59 17.76 7.90 -13.56
CA MET A 59 19.05 7.21 -13.43
C MET A 59 19.52 6.66 -14.78
N GLU A 60 18.64 6.02 -15.56
CA GLU A 60 18.95 5.53 -16.90
C GLU A 60 19.36 6.67 -17.84
N GLU A 61 18.66 7.81 -17.82
CA GLU A 61 18.99 9.00 -18.62
C GLU A 61 20.36 9.59 -18.24
N LEU A 62 20.75 9.54 -16.96
CA LEU A 62 22.06 9.99 -16.50
C LEU A 62 23.20 9.13 -17.05
N PHE A 63 23.02 7.80 -17.08
CA PHE A 63 24.06 6.87 -17.56
C PHE A 63 24.06 6.69 -19.09
N ALA A 64 22.94 6.95 -19.77
CA ALA A 64 22.86 6.89 -21.24
C ALA A 64 23.69 7.99 -21.94
N GLY A 65 24.20 8.99 -21.20
CA GLY A 65 25.06 10.05 -21.72
C GLY A 65 26.55 9.72 -21.77
N GLU A 66 27.01 8.58 -21.21
CA GLU A 66 28.44 8.26 -21.09
C GLU A 66 28.97 7.31 -22.19
N ASP A 67 28.11 6.72 -23.03
CA ASP A 67 28.51 5.73 -24.05
C ASP A 67 28.68 6.28 -25.49
N ASN A 68 28.74 7.61 -25.68
CA ASN A 68 28.85 8.23 -27.01
C ASN A 68 30.10 9.10 -27.21
N GLU A 69 31.23 8.67 -26.63
CA GLU A 69 32.58 9.13 -26.99
C GLU A 69 33.47 7.94 -27.37
N LEU A 70 33.26 7.32 -28.55
CA LEU A 70 34.28 6.57 -29.29
C LEU A 70 34.09 6.72 -30.80
#